data_AF-A0A919AJY4-F1
#
_entry.id   AF-A0A919AJY4-F1
#
_cell.length_a   1.000
_cell.length_b   1.000
_cell.length_c   1.000
_cell.angle_alpha   90.00
_cell.angle_beta   90.00
_cell.angle_gamma   90.00
#
_symmetry.space_group_name_H-M   'P 1'
#
loop_
_entity.id
_entity.type
_entity.pdbx_description
1 polymer ?
#
loop_
_entity_poly.entity_id
_entity_poly.type
_entity_poly.pdbx_seq_one_letter_code
_entity_poly.pdbx_strand_id
1 'polypeptide(L)'
;MPKTKLAYNVSDISKTARSIRQQLLDLDRLPSHVELLNILARSAGYRNFQHFRTQQEPTQDLTPPVSESPHIDLAMTEQTARYFNFNGQLTRWPSKDSRARLCMWVIWTHLPAHQDLGEHDMNNLLKDLNTFNDHALLRRALIDFKLVTRTPSGNVYRRNEKEPPLELELVLKLIRTKKTQKRPAI
;
A
#
# COMPACT_ATOMS: atom_id res chain seq x y z
N MET A 1 -9.94 -14.10 -8.97
CA MET A 1 -8.80 -14.09 -8.03
C MET A 1 -7.56 -14.49 -8.79
N PRO A 2 -6.46 -13.71 -8.81
CA PRO A 2 -5.27 -14.11 -9.56
C PRO A 2 -4.68 -15.37 -8.91
N LYS A 3 -4.37 -16.39 -9.71
CA LYS A 3 -3.69 -17.61 -9.28
C LYS A 3 -2.19 -17.30 -9.14
N THR A 4 -1.72 -17.08 -7.92
CA THR A 4 -0.29 -16.89 -7.64
C THR A 4 0.43 -18.22 -7.84
N LYS A 5 1.41 -18.27 -8.76
CA LYS A 5 2.27 -19.44 -8.95
C LYS A 5 3.42 -19.36 -7.93
N LEU A 6 3.54 -20.34 -7.04
CA LEU A 6 4.62 -20.43 -6.04
C LEU A 6 5.58 -21.56 -6.45
N ALA A 7 6.88 -21.29 -6.46
CA ALA A 7 7.91 -22.23 -6.91
C ALA A 7 8.41 -23.11 -5.76
N TYR A 8 7.87 -24.31 -5.63
CA TYR A 8 8.28 -25.25 -4.59
C TYR A 8 9.69 -25.83 -4.84
N ASN A 9 10.69 -25.37 -4.09
CA ASN A 9 12.08 -25.83 -4.17
C ASN A 9 12.48 -26.53 -2.87
N VAL A 10 13.16 -27.68 -2.98
CA VAL A 10 13.66 -28.47 -1.84
C VAL A 10 15.10 -28.88 -2.08
N SER A 11 15.92 -28.82 -1.03
CA SER A 11 17.35 -29.16 -1.11
C SER A 11 17.63 -30.66 -1.22
N ASP A 12 16.73 -31.51 -0.70
CA ASP A 12 16.84 -32.98 -0.76
C ASP A 12 15.46 -33.61 -0.97
N ILE A 13 15.20 -34.02 -2.21
CA ILE A 13 13.91 -34.60 -2.61
C ILE A 13 13.59 -35.92 -1.88
N SER A 14 14.62 -36.70 -1.52
CA SER A 14 14.43 -37.99 -0.85
C SER A 14 14.02 -37.80 0.60
N LYS A 15 14.62 -36.85 1.31
CA LYS A 15 14.22 -36.49 2.67
C LYS A 15 12.81 -35.89 2.71
N THR A 16 12.49 -35.00 1.77
CA THR A 16 11.15 -34.41 1.65
C THR A 16 10.10 -35.49 1.42
N ALA A 17 10.33 -36.42 0.48
CA ALA A 17 9.39 -37.50 0.20
C ALA A 17 9.14 -38.41 1.43
N ARG A 18 10.19 -38.72 2.20
CA ARG A 18 10.06 -39.49 3.46
C ARG A 18 9.24 -38.73 4.51
N SER A 19 9.49 -37.43 4.67
CA SER A 19 8.74 -36.58 5.61
C SER A 19 7.26 -36.46 5.23
N ILE A 20 6.94 -36.30 3.95
CA ILE A 20 5.55 -36.28 3.46
C ILE A 20 4.88 -37.63 3.75
N ARG A 21 5.55 -38.74 3.41
CA ARG A 21 5.03 -40.08 3.65
C ARG A 21 4.72 -40.32 5.13
N GLN A 22 5.62 -39.93 6.04
CA GLN A 22 5.40 -40.10 7.47
C GLN A 22 4.18 -39.30 7.95
N GLN A 23 4.10 -38.02 7.57
CA GLN A 23 2.97 -37.15 7.96
C GLN A 23 1.62 -37.62 7.38
N LEU A 24 1.63 -38.30 6.23
CA LEU A 24 0.42 -38.90 5.66
C LEU A 24 0.03 -40.21 6.37
N LEU A 25 1.02 -41.00 6.82
CA LEU A 25 0.76 -42.22 7.59
C LEU A 25 0.24 -41.91 8.99
N ASP A 26 0.65 -40.79 9.58
CA ASP A 26 0.15 -40.31 10.87
C ASP A 26 -1.32 -39.81 10.80
N LEU A 27 -1.89 -39.70 9.60
CA LEU A 27 -3.29 -39.34 9.38
C LEU A 27 -4.11 -40.58 9.03
N ASP A 28 -5.07 -40.94 9.88
CA ASP A 28 -6.04 -42.04 9.62
C ASP A 28 -7.06 -41.72 8.51
N ARG A 29 -6.94 -40.55 7.86
CA ARG A 29 -7.86 -40.06 6.82
C ARG A 29 -7.11 -39.30 5.73
N LEU A 30 -7.78 -39.13 4.59
CA LEU A 30 -7.32 -38.25 3.54
C LEU A 30 -7.25 -36.78 4.03
N PRO A 31 -6.13 -36.08 3.81
CA PRO A 31 -6.00 -34.68 4.17
C PRO A 31 -6.85 -33.80 3.26
N SER A 32 -7.40 -32.72 3.81
CA SER A 32 -7.98 -31.64 3.04
C SER A 32 -6.90 -30.87 2.26
N HIS A 33 -7.33 -30.03 1.31
CA HIS A 33 -6.41 -29.23 0.50
C HIS A 33 -5.44 -28.37 1.34
N VAL A 34 -5.95 -27.70 2.38
CA VAL A 34 -5.14 -26.84 3.27
C VAL A 34 -4.16 -27.67 4.10
N GLU A 35 -4.58 -28.85 4.56
CA GLU A 35 -3.70 -29.77 5.29
C GLU A 35 -2.56 -30.28 4.40
N LEU A 36 -2.85 -30.63 3.15
CA LEU A 36 -1.84 -31.05 2.17
C LEU A 36 -0.82 -29.93 1.90
N LEU A 37 -1.29 -28.68 1.75
CA LEU A 37 -0.40 -27.52 1.59
C LEU A 37 0.51 -27.31 2.81
N ASN A 38 0.01 -27.54 4.02
CA ASN A 38 0.81 -27.46 5.24
C ASN A 38 1.82 -28.62 5.36
N ILE A 39 1.46 -29.83 4.94
CA ILE A 39 2.39 -30.98 4.88
C ILE A 39 3.54 -30.69 3.92
N LEU A 40 3.23 -30.18 2.72
CA LEU A 40 4.24 -29.76 1.74
C LEU A 40 5.17 -28.69 2.34
N ALA A 41 4.61 -27.62 2.91
CA ALA A 41 5.41 -26.56 3.53
C ALA A 41 6.34 -27.10 4.65
N ARG A 42 5.84 -27.96 5.55
CA ARG A 42 6.65 -28.56 6.62
C ARG A 42 7.73 -29.49 6.10
N SER A 43 7.45 -30.27 5.07
CA SER A 43 8.45 -31.15 4.45
C SER A 43 9.57 -30.41 3.74
N ALA A 44 9.36 -29.12 3.41
CA ALA A 44 10.37 -28.20 2.90
C ALA A 44 11.03 -27.34 4.00
N GLY A 45 10.70 -27.55 5.28
CA GLY A 45 11.31 -26.86 6.43
C GLY A 45 10.57 -25.62 6.93
N TYR A 46 9.37 -25.33 6.43
CA TYR A 46 8.56 -24.18 6.85
C TYR A 46 7.53 -24.57 7.92
N ARG A 47 7.12 -23.64 8.79
CA ARG A 47 6.16 -23.95 9.88
C ARG A 47 4.76 -24.28 9.36
N ASN A 48 4.31 -23.60 8.31
CA ASN A 48 3.01 -23.77 7.66
C ASN A 48 3.03 -23.16 6.24
N PHE A 49 1.94 -23.33 5.49
CA PHE A 49 1.83 -22.84 4.11
C PHE A 49 1.85 -21.30 4.01
N GLN A 50 1.38 -20.58 5.03
CA GLN A 50 1.44 -19.11 5.04
C GLN A 50 2.90 -18.64 5.13
N HIS A 51 3.69 -19.25 6.01
CA HIS A 51 5.12 -18.97 6.15
C HIS A 51 5.91 -19.35 4.89
N PHE A 52 5.56 -20.47 4.24
CA PHE A 52 6.10 -20.83 2.93
C PHE A 52 5.77 -19.76 1.89
N ARG A 53 4.50 -19.31 1.79
CA ARG A 53 4.08 -18.29 0.84
C ARG A 53 4.80 -16.95 1.05
N THR A 54 4.96 -16.50 2.29
CA THR A 54 5.67 -15.24 2.62
C THR A 54 7.15 -15.31 2.24
N GLN A 55 7.80 -16.47 2.38
CA GLN A 55 9.20 -16.65 1.96
C GLN A 55 9.37 -16.94 0.46
N GLN A 56 8.28 -17.28 -0.23
CA GLN A 56 8.23 -17.58 -1.66
C GLN A 56 7.75 -16.40 -2.51
N GLU A 57 7.33 -15.30 -1.89
CA GLU A 57 7.27 -14.01 -2.55
C GLU A 57 8.72 -13.56 -2.74
N PRO A 58 9.32 -13.74 -3.93
CA PRO A 58 10.74 -13.54 -4.11
C PRO A 58 10.98 -12.05 -4.24
N THR A 59 11.68 -11.49 -3.25
CA THR A 59 12.85 -10.66 -3.51
C THR A 59 13.57 -11.20 -4.76
N GLN A 60 13.50 -10.44 -5.85
CA GLN A 60 14.21 -10.73 -7.09
C GLN A 60 15.73 -10.54 -6.86
N ASP A 61 16.47 -11.61 -7.18
CA ASP A 61 17.89 -11.66 -7.55
C ASP A 61 19.00 -11.35 -6.51
N LEU A 62 19.84 -12.37 -6.33
CA LEU A 62 21.11 -12.37 -5.60
C LEU A 62 22.16 -11.51 -6.33
N THR A 63 22.27 -10.26 -5.91
CA THR A 63 23.50 -9.45 -5.95
C THR A 63 23.83 -9.08 -4.49
N PRO A 64 25.11 -8.91 -4.08
CA PRO A 64 25.45 -8.56 -2.68
C PRO A 64 24.63 -7.34 -2.24
N PRO A 65 24.34 -7.13 -0.94
CA PRO A 65 23.30 -6.19 -0.48
C PRO A 65 23.74 -4.74 -0.71
N VAL A 66 23.70 -4.33 -1.98
CA VAL A 66 23.45 -2.97 -2.40
C VAL A 66 22.02 -2.77 -1.96
N SER A 67 21.86 -2.06 -0.83
CA SER A 67 20.62 -1.57 -0.26
C SER A 67 19.44 -1.77 -1.20
N GLU A 68 18.60 -2.78 -0.93
CA GLU A 68 17.37 -3.04 -1.69
C GLU A 68 16.61 -1.71 -1.74
N SER A 69 16.77 -1.03 -2.87
CA SER A 69 16.13 0.24 -3.10
C SER A 69 14.66 -0.09 -3.12
N PRO A 70 13.87 0.51 -2.23
CA PRO A 70 12.51 0.05 -2.03
C PRO A 70 11.74 0.11 -3.36
N HIS A 71 11.18 -1.04 -3.76
CA HIS A 71 10.63 -1.20 -5.11
C HIS A 71 9.35 -0.38 -5.27
N ILE A 72 9.45 0.75 -5.95
CA ILE A 72 8.33 1.67 -6.18
C ILE A 72 7.41 1.12 -7.27
N ASP A 73 6.12 0.96 -6.98
CA ASP A 73 5.09 0.65 -7.99
C ASP A 73 4.78 1.88 -8.87
N LEU A 74 5.55 2.02 -9.95
CA LEU A 74 5.39 3.09 -10.93
C LEU A 74 3.98 3.14 -11.54
N ALA A 75 3.34 1.99 -11.78
CA ALA A 75 2.02 1.93 -12.38
C ALA A 75 0.96 2.48 -11.42
N MET A 76 1.07 2.15 -10.13
CA MET A 76 0.22 2.73 -9.09
C MET A 76 0.42 4.25 -8.97
N THR A 77 1.66 4.73 -9.02
CA THR A 77 1.97 6.17 -8.99
C THR A 77 1.32 6.91 -10.15
N GLU A 78 1.49 6.42 -11.39
CA GLU A 78 0.89 7.03 -12.57
C GLU A 78 -0.64 7.04 -12.52
N GLN A 79 -1.25 5.91 -12.13
CA GLN A 79 -2.69 5.80 -11.97
C GLN A 79 -3.22 6.74 -10.88
N THR A 80 -2.47 6.92 -9.79
CA THR A 80 -2.83 7.84 -8.70
C THR A 80 -2.76 9.29 -9.18
N ALA A 81 -1.71 9.67 -9.91
CA ALA A 81 -1.57 11.02 -10.46
C ALA A 81 -2.73 11.40 -11.41
N ARG A 82 -3.42 10.44 -12.04
CA ARG A 82 -4.60 10.68 -12.88
C ARG A 82 -5.82 11.20 -12.11
N TYR A 83 -5.88 11.05 -10.80
CA TYR A 83 -6.96 11.60 -9.98
C TYR A 83 -6.82 13.11 -9.72
N PHE A 84 -5.66 13.69 -10.03
CA PHE A 84 -5.40 15.11 -9.84
C PHE A 84 -5.47 15.87 -11.17
N ASN A 85 -6.14 17.02 -11.14
CA ASN A 85 -6.16 17.94 -12.27
C ASN A 85 -4.83 18.72 -12.37
N PHE A 86 -4.74 19.59 -13.38
CA PHE A 86 -3.57 20.45 -13.62
C PHE A 86 -3.29 21.46 -12.48
N ASN A 87 -4.27 21.74 -11.63
CA ASN A 87 -4.11 22.61 -10.47
C ASN A 87 -3.63 21.83 -9.24
N GLY A 88 -3.50 20.50 -9.32
CA GLY A 88 -3.18 19.64 -8.19
C GLY A 88 -4.37 19.32 -7.28
N GLN A 89 -5.60 19.53 -7.76
CA GLN A 89 -6.82 19.25 -7.01
C GLN A 89 -7.34 17.85 -7.35
N LEU A 90 -7.82 17.13 -6.33
CA LEU A 90 -8.40 15.81 -6.49
C LEU A 90 -9.77 15.91 -7.17
N THR A 91 -9.93 15.28 -8.33
CA THR A 91 -11.13 15.45 -9.17
C THR A 91 -12.26 14.50 -8.87
N ARG A 92 -11.94 13.32 -8.31
CA ARG A 92 -12.91 12.30 -7.90
C ARG A 92 -12.29 11.38 -6.84
N TRP A 93 -13.15 10.67 -6.11
CA TRP A 93 -12.70 9.68 -5.15
C TRP A 93 -12.16 8.40 -5.81
N PRO A 94 -11.01 7.84 -5.37
CA PRO A 94 -10.50 6.57 -5.87
C PRO A 94 -11.33 5.35 -5.44
N SER A 95 -11.55 4.42 -6.37
CA SER A 95 -12.32 3.20 -6.10
C SER A 95 -11.58 2.12 -5.30
N LYS A 96 -10.24 2.20 -5.21
CA LYS A 96 -9.41 1.24 -4.45
C LYS A 96 -8.79 1.94 -3.25
N ASP A 97 -8.78 1.27 -2.09
CA ASP A 97 -8.25 1.80 -0.83
C ASP A 97 -6.78 2.23 -0.95
N SER A 98 -5.93 1.41 -1.59
CA SER A 98 -4.51 1.74 -1.77
C SER A 98 -4.31 3.08 -2.49
N ARG A 99 -5.14 3.37 -3.50
CA ARG A 99 -5.08 4.65 -4.23
C ARG A 99 -5.71 5.79 -3.44
N ALA A 100 -6.78 5.53 -2.70
CA ALA A 100 -7.36 6.53 -1.79
C ALA A 100 -6.34 6.98 -0.75
N ARG A 101 -5.61 6.03 -0.16
CA ARG A 101 -4.52 6.29 0.79
C ARG A 101 -3.41 7.13 0.16
N LEU A 102 -2.94 6.78 -1.04
CA LEU A 102 -1.87 7.53 -1.71
C LEU A 102 -2.32 8.93 -2.15
N CYS A 103 -3.58 9.09 -2.59
CA CYS A 103 -4.16 10.42 -2.81
C CYS A 103 -4.19 11.24 -1.51
N MET A 104 -4.49 10.60 -0.38
CA MET A 104 -4.54 11.29 0.89
C MET A 104 -3.16 11.74 1.38
N TRP A 105 -2.11 11.00 1.07
CA TRP A 105 -0.74 11.44 1.30
C TRP A 105 -0.41 12.72 0.52
N VAL A 106 -0.89 12.87 -0.71
CA VAL A 106 -0.75 14.13 -1.47
C VAL A 106 -1.45 15.27 -0.74
N ILE A 107 -2.72 15.08 -0.33
CA ILE A 107 -3.47 16.09 0.45
C ILE A 107 -2.75 16.44 1.75
N TRP A 108 -2.21 15.45 2.45
CA TRP A 108 -1.45 15.62 3.69
C TRP A 108 -0.24 16.53 3.51
N THR A 109 0.44 16.52 2.35
CA THR A 109 1.57 17.43 2.08
C THR A 109 1.18 18.91 2.05
N HIS A 110 -0.09 19.22 1.83
CA HIS A 110 -0.61 20.59 1.86
C HIS A 110 -1.03 21.06 3.26
N LEU A 111 -1.10 20.15 4.23
CA LEU A 111 -1.41 20.51 5.62
C LEU A 111 -0.19 21.15 6.30
N PRO A 112 -0.38 22.21 7.10
CA PRO A 112 0.69 22.84 7.85
C PRO A 112 1.30 21.86 8.85
N ALA A 113 2.63 21.79 8.86
CA ALA A 113 3.38 20.98 9.82
C ALA A 113 3.36 21.64 11.20
N HIS A 114 3.27 20.84 12.26
CA HIS A 114 3.38 21.29 13.66
C HIS A 114 2.42 22.42 14.08
N GLN A 115 1.26 22.55 13.42
CA GLN A 115 0.26 23.56 13.72
C GLN A 115 -1.12 22.93 13.91
N ASP A 116 -1.90 23.56 14.79
CA ASP A 116 -3.31 23.24 14.99
C ASP A 116 -4.16 24.01 13.97
N LEU A 117 -5.04 23.28 13.31
CA LEU A 117 -6.01 23.82 12.36
C LEU A 117 -7.39 23.78 12.98
N GLY A 118 -8.09 24.91 12.96
CA GLY A 118 -9.52 24.94 13.26
C GLY A 118 -10.33 24.16 12.23
N GLU A 119 -11.53 23.73 12.60
CA GLU A 119 -12.44 23.03 11.69
C GLU A 119 -12.73 23.85 10.42
N HIS A 120 -12.93 25.16 10.57
CA HIS A 120 -13.20 26.05 9.44
C HIS A 120 -12.05 26.08 8.45
N ASP A 121 -10.81 26.28 8.93
CA ASP A 121 -9.61 26.33 8.10
C ASP A 121 -9.34 24.98 7.44
N MET A 122 -9.51 23.89 8.17
CA MET A 122 -9.42 22.53 7.64
C MET A 122 -10.43 22.31 6.51
N ASN A 123 -11.68 22.73 6.70
CA ASN A 123 -12.72 22.59 5.68
C ASN A 123 -12.42 23.42 4.43
N ASN A 124 -11.94 24.66 4.59
CA ASN A 124 -11.57 25.52 3.47
C ASN A 124 -10.39 24.96 2.68
N LEU A 125 -9.32 24.56 3.37
CA LEU A 125 -8.16 23.91 2.75
C LEU A 125 -8.59 22.67 1.95
N LEU A 126 -9.43 21.81 2.53
CA LEU A 126 -9.89 20.61 1.83
C LEU A 126 -10.79 20.92 0.64
N LYS A 127 -11.64 21.95 0.71
CA LYS A 127 -12.43 22.43 -0.44
C LYS A 127 -11.52 22.89 -1.58
N ASP A 128 -10.46 23.63 -1.28
CA ASP A 128 -9.53 24.13 -2.29
C ASP A 128 -8.74 23.00 -2.96
N LEU A 129 -8.50 21.88 -2.26
CA LEU A 129 -7.76 20.74 -2.78
C LEU A 129 -8.60 19.72 -3.55
N ASN A 130 -9.91 19.94 -3.75
CA ASN A 130 -10.76 19.00 -4.48
C ASN A 130 -11.80 19.70 -5.37
N THR A 131 -12.33 18.99 -6.38
CA THR A 131 -13.35 19.56 -7.29
C THR A 131 -14.71 18.87 -7.21
N PHE A 132 -14.87 17.83 -6.38
CA PHE A 132 -16.13 17.10 -6.23
C PHE A 132 -16.94 17.56 -5.01
N ASN A 133 -16.48 18.63 -4.34
CA ASN A 133 -17.13 19.35 -3.25
C ASN A 133 -17.51 18.51 -2.02
N ASP A 134 -16.85 17.37 -1.81
CA ASP A 134 -17.02 16.54 -0.62
C ASP A 134 -15.74 16.55 0.24
N HIS A 135 -15.53 17.69 0.89
CA HIS A 135 -14.43 17.90 1.83
C HIS A 135 -14.61 17.06 3.11
N ALA A 136 -15.84 16.68 3.46
CA ALA A 136 -16.12 15.84 4.63
C ALA A 136 -15.59 14.41 4.43
N LEU A 137 -15.72 13.86 3.22
CA LEU A 137 -15.10 12.59 2.83
C LEU A 137 -13.58 12.63 2.99
N LEU A 138 -12.92 13.70 2.52
CA LEU A 138 -11.48 13.86 2.66
C LEU A 138 -11.05 13.93 4.13
N ARG A 139 -11.78 14.71 4.94
CA ARG A 139 -11.52 14.85 6.37
C ARG A 139 -11.62 13.52 7.09
N ARG A 140 -12.67 12.74 6.81
CA ARG A 140 -12.87 11.41 7.38
C ARG A 140 -11.72 10.46 6.98
N ALA A 141 -11.37 10.44 5.70
CA ALA A 141 -10.29 9.59 5.22
C ALA A 141 -8.90 9.98 5.78
N LEU A 142 -8.61 11.26 5.99
CA LEU A 142 -7.38 11.70 6.69
C LEU A 142 -7.28 11.10 8.10
N ILE A 143 -8.41 11.05 8.81
CA ILE A 143 -8.49 10.46 10.16
C ILE A 143 -8.39 8.94 10.08
N ASP A 144 -9.13 8.30 9.18
CA ASP A 144 -9.15 6.84 9.01
C ASP A 144 -7.76 6.29 8.65
N PHE A 145 -7.03 6.99 7.79
CA PHE A 145 -5.64 6.67 7.45
C PHE A 145 -4.63 7.13 8.51
N LYS A 146 -5.10 7.73 9.61
CA LYS A 146 -4.28 8.23 10.73
C LYS A 146 -3.24 9.26 10.28
N LEU A 147 -3.52 10.03 9.23
CA LEU A 147 -2.65 11.10 8.73
C LEU A 147 -2.91 12.42 9.47
N VAL A 148 -4.11 12.55 10.04
CA VAL A 148 -4.52 13.68 10.88
C VAL A 148 -5.17 13.14 12.15
N THR A 149 -4.93 13.81 13.27
CA THR A 149 -5.68 13.63 14.51
C THR A 149 -6.65 14.79 14.69
N ARG A 150 -7.75 14.55 15.42
CA ARG A 150 -8.71 15.59 15.80
C ARG A 150 -9.02 15.50 17.28
N THR A 151 -9.39 16.63 17.89
CA THR A 151 -9.96 16.62 19.24
C THR A 151 -11.30 15.87 19.25
N PRO A 152 -11.72 15.27 20.38
CA PRO A 152 -13.03 14.63 20.50
C PRO A 152 -14.19 15.58 20.17
N SER A 153 -14.03 16.87 20.47
CA SER A 153 -14.98 17.94 20.11
C SER A 153 -15.06 18.21 18.61
N GLY A 154 -14.08 17.77 17.80
CA GLY A 154 -14.05 17.96 16.35
C GLY A 154 -13.57 19.33 15.88
N ASN A 155 -13.23 20.23 16.80
CA ASN A 155 -12.93 21.64 16.48
C ASN A 155 -11.48 21.89 16.05
N VAL A 156 -10.56 21.01 16.44
CA VAL A 156 -9.12 21.17 16.17
C VAL A 156 -8.58 19.91 15.51
N TYR A 157 -7.78 20.11 14.46
CA TYR A 157 -7.11 19.10 13.65
C TYR A 157 -5.60 19.31 13.71
N ARG A 158 -4.84 18.22 13.78
CA ARG A 158 -3.38 18.25 13.79
C ARG A 158 -2.82 17.25 12.79
N ARG A 159 -1.89 17.70 11.96
CA ARG A 159 -1.14 16.83 11.04
C ARG A 159 -0.29 15.86 11.86
N ASN A 160 -0.38 14.56 11.56
CA ASN A 160 0.51 13.57 12.15
C ASN A 160 1.76 13.47 11.28
N GLU A 161 2.90 13.85 11.84
CA GLU A 161 4.20 13.68 11.18
C GLU A 161 4.53 12.19 11.06
N LYS A 162 4.56 11.71 9.81
CA LYS A 162 4.78 10.31 9.48
C LYS A 162 5.68 10.23 8.26
N GLU A 163 6.46 9.16 8.19
CA GLU A 163 7.26 8.86 7.01
C GLU A 163 6.32 8.58 5.81
N PRO A 164 6.40 9.39 4.74
CA PRO A 164 5.58 9.19 3.57
C PRO A 164 6.02 7.94 2.78
N PRO A 165 5.09 7.29 2.06
CA PRO A 165 5.45 6.21 1.14
C PRO A 165 6.29 6.77 -0.01
N LEU A 166 7.20 5.96 -0.53
CA LEU A 166 8.18 6.38 -1.54
C LEU A 166 7.51 6.75 -2.87
N GLU A 167 6.36 6.15 -3.15
CA GLU A 167 5.52 6.48 -4.30
C GLU A 167 5.05 7.94 -4.27
N LEU A 168 4.98 8.57 -3.10
CA LEU A 168 4.46 9.94 -2.94
C LEU A 168 5.27 10.95 -3.74
N GLU A 169 6.60 10.89 -3.67
CA GLU A 169 7.46 11.85 -4.37
C GLU A 169 7.26 11.82 -5.88
N LEU A 170 7.11 10.61 -6.43
CA LEU A 170 6.84 10.43 -7.85
C LEU A 170 5.45 10.90 -8.24
N VAL A 171 4.43 10.68 -7.41
CA VAL A 171 3.08 11.21 -7.64
C VAL A 171 3.14 12.75 -7.67
N LEU A 172 3.81 13.37 -6.70
CA LEU A 172 3.96 14.83 -6.65
C LEU A 172 4.71 15.37 -7.88
N LYS A 173 5.76 14.69 -8.33
CA LYS A 173 6.49 15.03 -9.56
C LYS A 173 5.57 15.00 -10.77
N LEU A 174 4.78 13.93 -10.94
CA LEU A 174 3.83 13.79 -12.04
C LEU A 174 2.74 14.87 -12.02
N ILE A 175 2.21 15.22 -10.84
CA ILE A 175 1.23 16.31 -10.68
C ILE A 175 1.85 17.66 -11.06
N ARG A 176 3.09 17.94 -10.64
CA ARG A 176 3.81 19.17 -10.99
C ARG A 176 4.06 19.28 -12.49
N THR A 177 4.47 18.19 -13.15
CA THR A 177 4.69 18.17 -14.60
C THR A 177 3.42 18.52 -15.37
N LYS A 178 2.26 17.99 -14.96
CA LYS A 178 0.95 18.34 -15.56
C LYS A 178 0.64 19.83 -15.44
N LYS A 179 0.95 20.43 -14.29
CA LYS A 179 0.76 21.87 -14.04
C LYS A 179 1.59 22.72 -15.00
N THR A 180 2.85 22.33 -15.24
CA THR A 180 3.75 23.03 -16.16
C THR A 180 3.29 22.91 -17.62
N GLN A 181 2.85 21.73 -18.07
CA GLN A 181 2.39 21.52 -19.45
C GLN A 181 1.14 22.34 -19.83
N LYS A 182 0.35 22.80 -18.85
CA LYS A 182 -0.81 23.67 -19.08
C LYS A 182 -0.46 25.16 -19.21
N ARG A 183 0.71 25.62 -18.74
CA ARG A 183 1.16 27.00 -18.97
C ARG A 183 1.94 27.03 -20.30
N PRO A 184 1.34 27.43 -21.44
CA PRO A 184 2.16 27.73 -22.60
C PRO A 184 3.14 28.85 -22.24
N ALA A 185 4.35 28.76 -22.77
CA ALA A 185 5.35 29.82 -22.69
C ALA A 185 4.71 31.14 -23.14
N ILE A 186 4.79 32.15 -22.28
CA ILE A 186 4.52 33.55 -22.62
C ILE A 186 5.79 34.11 -23.23
#